data_AF-A0A9D8AN58-F1
#
_entry.id   AF-A0A9D8AN58-F1
#
_cell.length_a   1.000
_cell.length_b   1.000
_cell.length_c   1.000
_cell.angle_alpha   90.00
_cell.angle_beta   90.00
_cell.angle_gamma   90.00
#
_symmetry.space_group_name_H-M   'P 1'
#
loop_
_entity.id
_entity.type
_entity.pdbx_description
1 polymer ?
#
loop_
_entity_poly.entity_id
_entity_poly.type
_entity_poly.pdbx_seq_one_letter_code
_entity_poly.pdbx_strand_id
1 'polypeptide(L)'
;MKRTITKKDVSKRTAKLVGEKIYLTEKIVDGVFTTLREFMSEADPEVRIEIRDFGVFEVKTTKPKPKARNPKTGEIIYVPARRKTHFKAGKLLKEVLKQPLE
;
A
#
# COMPACT_ATOMS: atom_id res chain seq x y z
N MET A 1 -12.92 -6.82 -18.50
CA MET A 1 -12.80 -6.54 -17.05
C MET A 1 -11.34 -6.52 -16.66
N LYS A 2 -10.92 -5.64 -15.74
CA LYS A 2 -9.56 -5.69 -15.17
C LYS A 2 -9.40 -6.97 -14.35
N ARG A 3 -8.27 -7.66 -14.52
CA ARG A 3 -7.94 -8.85 -13.73
C ARG A 3 -7.64 -8.44 -12.28
N THR A 4 -8.30 -9.10 -11.32
CA THR A 4 -7.98 -8.96 -9.89
C THR A 4 -6.91 -9.97 -9.51
N ILE A 5 -5.87 -9.51 -8.81
CA ILE A 5 -4.83 -10.36 -8.20
C ILE A 5 -5.05 -10.38 -6.69
N THR A 6 -5.08 -11.56 -6.10
CA THR A 6 -5.33 -11.77 -4.67
C THR A 6 -4.03 -12.11 -3.92
N LYS A 7 -4.08 -12.08 -2.58
CA LYS A 7 -2.97 -12.55 -1.73
C LYS A 7 -2.57 -14.00 -2.06
N LYS A 8 -3.54 -14.86 -2.40
CA LYS A 8 -3.27 -16.25 -2.81
C LYS A 8 -2.45 -16.34 -4.09
N ASP A 9 -2.70 -15.44 -5.05
CA ASP A 9 -1.92 -15.37 -6.28
C ASP A 9 -0.49 -14.91 -6.02
N VAL A 10 -0.31 -13.94 -5.10
CA VAL A 10 1.02 -13.51 -4.64
C VAL A 10 1.76 -14.69 -4.00
N SER A 11 1.16 -15.40 -3.05
CA SER A 11 1.79 -16.54 -2.38
C SER A 11 2.19 -17.64 -3.36
N LYS A 12 1.32 -18.00 -4.31
CA LYS A 12 1.63 -18.97 -5.37
C LYS A 12 2.84 -18.55 -6.21
N ARG A 13 2.90 -17.28 -6.62
CA ARG A 13 4.02 -16.78 -7.43
C ARG A 13 5.31 -16.73 -6.62
N THR A 14 5.23 -16.33 -5.35
CA THR A 14 6.37 -16.34 -4.43
C THR A 14 6.89 -17.76 -4.21
N ALA A 15 6.02 -18.73 -3.94
CA ALA A 15 6.38 -20.15 -3.80
C ALA A 15 7.19 -20.66 -5.01
N LYS A 16 6.70 -20.38 -6.21
CA LYS A 16 7.41 -20.75 -7.45
C LYS A 16 8.77 -20.05 -7.58
N LEU A 17 8.85 -18.77 -7.22
CA LEU A 17 10.07 -17.98 -7.34
C LEU A 17 11.19 -18.49 -6.41
N VAL A 18 10.84 -18.86 -5.18
CA VAL A 18 11.82 -19.26 -4.15
C VAL A 18 11.98 -20.77 -4.03
N GLY A 19 11.23 -21.57 -4.80
CA GLY A 19 11.30 -23.03 -4.75
C GLY A 19 10.63 -23.67 -3.51
N GLU A 20 9.71 -22.95 -2.86
CA GLU A 20 9.10 -23.38 -1.61
C GLU A 20 7.68 -23.93 -1.76
N LYS A 21 7.20 -24.61 -0.71
CA LYS A 21 5.82 -25.08 -0.66
C LYS A 21 4.85 -23.92 -0.42
N ILE A 22 3.70 -23.96 -1.11
CA ILE A 22 2.70 -22.89 -1.04
C ILE A 22 2.25 -22.59 0.39
N TYR A 23 1.99 -23.61 1.21
CA TYR A 23 1.51 -23.41 2.58
C TYR A 23 2.53 -22.67 3.46
N LEU A 24 3.83 -22.87 3.24
CA LEU A 24 4.89 -22.13 3.92
C LEU A 24 4.90 -20.67 3.46
N THR A 25 4.85 -20.44 2.14
CA THR A 25 4.84 -19.08 1.60
C THR A 25 3.58 -18.31 1.93
N GLU A 26 2.42 -18.95 2.03
CA GLU A 26 1.17 -18.31 2.44
C GLU A 26 1.30 -17.75 3.86
N LYS A 27 1.88 -18.52 4.79
CA LYS A 27 2.15 -18.07 6.15
C LYS A 27 3.14 -16.90 6.18
N ILE A 28 4.21 -16.96 5.38
CA ILE A 28 5.22 -15.88 5.31
C ILE A 28 4.62 -14.61 4.74
N VAL A 29 3.91 -14.69 3.60
CA VAL A 29 3.28 -13.54 2.94
C VAL A 29 2.23 -12.91 3.85
N ASP A 30 1.44 -13.71 4.57
CA ASP A 30 0.49 -13.20 5.55
C ASP A 30 1.19 -12.45 6.69
N GLY A 31 2.27 -13.02 7.22
CA GLY A 31 3.10 -12.38 8.24
C GLY A 31 3.64 -11.03 7.78
N VAL A 32 4.23 -10.96 6.58
CA VAL A 32 4.77 -9.70 6.03
C VAL A 32 3.70 -8.62 5.96
N PHE A 33 2.51 -8.92 5.40
CA PHE A 33 1.45 -7.92 5.30
C PHE A 33 0.85 -7.53 6.66
N THR A 34 0.79 -8.47 7.61
CA THR A 34 0.37 -8.20 8.99
C THR A 34 1.36 -7.25 9.68
N THR A 35 2.67 -7.55 9.63
CA THR A 35 3.71 -6.70 10.21
C THR A 35 3.75 -5.30 9.59
N LEU A 36 3.62 -5.18 8.26
CA LEU A 36 3.53 -3.87 7.60
C LEU A 36 2.31 -3.07 8.07
N ARG A 37 1.15 -3.73 8.24
CA ARG A 37 -0.05 -3.09 8.77
C ARG A 37 0.15 -2.61 10.20
N GLU A 38 0.77 -3.42 11.06
CA GLU A 38 1.05 -3.09 12.46
C GLU A 38 1.97 -1.88 12.57
N PHE A 39 3.13 -1.88 11.91
CA PHE A 39 4.02 -0.72 11.89
C PHE A 39 3.33 0.57 11.43
N MET A 40 2.45 0.51 10.43
CA MET A 40 1.68 1.67 9.99
C MET A 40 0.58 2.08 10.99
N SER A 41 -0.01 1.14 11.71
CA SER A 41 -1.10 1.40 12.67
C SER A 41 -0.57 2.03 13.95
N GLU A 42 0.60 1.57 14.39
CA GLU A 42 1.35 2.03 15.57
C GLU A 42 2.11 3.34 15.35
N ALA A 43 2.19 3.82 14.10
CA ALA A 43 2.91 5.05 13.76
C ALA A 43 2.42 6.27 14.56
N ASP A 44 3.27 6.87 15.37
CA ASP A 44 2.93 8.07 16.14
C ASP A 44 3.95 9.19 15.94
N PRO A 45 3.62 10.28 15.20
CA PRO A 45 2.47 10.40 14.29
C PRO A 45 2.73 9.80 12.89
N GLU A 46 3.99 9.55 12.55
CA GLU A 46 4.45 9.20 11.20
C GLU A 46 5.41 8.02 11.23
N VAL A 47 5.44 7.24 10.15
CA VAL A 47 6.43 6.17 9.94
C VAL A 47 6.78 6.09 8.47
N ARG A 48 8.01 5.71 8.17
CA ARG A 48 8.50 5.46 6.82
C ARG A 48 9.11 4.06 6.75
N ILE A 49 8.48 3.17 6.01
CA ILE A 49 8.94 1.80 5.76
C ILE A 49 9.49 1.73 4.34
N GLU A 50 10.80 1.60 4.22
CA GLU A 50 11.48 1.48 2.93
C GLU A 50 11.74 0.02 2.57
N ILE A 51 11.27 -0.39 1.40
CA ILE A 51 11.57 -1.68 0.79
C ILE A 51 12.32 -1.39 -0.50
N ARG A 52 13.66 -1.51 -0.46
CA ARG A 52 14.54 -1.20 -1.59
C ARG A 52 14.06 -1.95 -2.84
N ASP A 53 14.19 -1.29 -3.98
CA ASP A 53 13.78 -1.79 -5.31
C ASP A 53 12.27 -1.99 -5.51
N PHE A 54 11.46 -1.90 -4.45
CA PHE A 54 10.00 -1.96 -4.51
C PHE A 54 9.35 -0.59 -4.31
N GLY A 55 9.63 0.08 -3.19
CA GLY A 55 9.05 1.37 -2.87
C GLY A 55 9.04 1.69 -1.38
N VAL A 56 8.27 2.72 -1.01
CA VAL A 56 8.18 3.24 0.35
C VAL A 56 6.72 3.32 0.77
N PHE A 57 6.39 2.73 1.91
CA PHE A 57 5.13 2.98 2.61
C PHE A 57 5.35 4.07 3.66
N GLU A 58 4.50 5.09 3.65
CA GLU A 58 4.58 6.21 4.59
C GLU A 58 3.23 6.41 5.27
N VAL A 59 3.23 6.58 6.59
CA VAL A 59 2.11 7.18 7.32
C VAL A 59 2.44 8.64 7.53
N LYS A 60 1.52 9.53 7.11
CA LYS A 60 1.68 10.98 7.23
C LYS A 60 0.44 11.65 7.80
N THR A 61 0.65 12.78 8.44
CA THR A 61 -0.44 13.65 8.86
C THR A 61 -0.97 14.46 7.68
N THR A 62 -2.29 14.61 7.61
CA THR A 62 -2.93 15.54 6.67
C THR A 62 -3.48 16.75 7.39
N LYS A 63 -3.34 17.93 6.79
CA LYS A 63 -3.99 19.16 7.27
C LYS A 63 -5.52 18.98 7.33
N PRO A 64 -6.20 19.63 8.29
CA PRO A 64 -7.66 19.65 8.30
C PRO A 64 -8.17 20.31 7.01
N LYS A 65 -9.37 19.92 6.58
CA LYS A 65 -10.07 20.51 5.45
C LYS A 65 -11.37 21.15 5.96
N PRO A 66 -11.36 22.45 6.29
CA PRO A 66 -12.54 23.09 6.85
C PRO A 66 -13.70 23.24 5.87
N LYS A 67 -13.39 23.22 4.57
CA LYS A 67 -14.35 23.40 3.48
C LYS A 67 -14.35 22.20 2.52
N ALA A 68 -14.34 20.98 3.03
CA ALA A 68 -14.49 19.81 2.17
C ALA A 68 -15.94 19.72 1.67
N ARG A 69 -16.17 19.19 0.47
CA ARG A 69 -17.53 19.00 -0.07
C ARG A 69 -17.95 17.55 0.04
N ASN A 70 -19.19 17.31 0.48
CA ASN A 70 -19.82 16.00 0.33
C ASN A 70 -20.09 15.75 -1.16
N PRO A 71 -19.50 14.70 -1.78
CA PRO A 71 -19.69 14.45 -3.21
C PRO A 71 -21.14 14.13 -3.61
N LYS A 72 -21.97 13.66 -2.66
CA LYS A 72 -23.37 13.31 -2.93
C LYS A 72 -24.31 14.51 -2.82
N THR A 73 -24.11 15.39 -1.83
CA THR A 73 -25.04 16.50 -1.51
C THR A 73 -24.50 17.89 -1.88
N GLY A 74 -23.18 18.03 -2.08
CA GLY A 74 -22.51 19.31 -2.32
C GLY A 74 -22.26 20.16 -1.08
N GLU A 75 -22.79 19.76 0.08
CA GLU A 75 -22.65 20.50 1.34
C GLU A 75 -21.20 20.60 1.81
N ILE A 76 -20.91 21.70 2.50
CA ILE A 76 -19.61 21.93 3.11
C ILE A 76 -19.53 21.17 4.43
N ILE A 77 -18.54 20.30 4.55
CA ILE A 77 -18.23 19.52 5.75
C ILE A 77 -16.80 19.82 6.23
N TYR A 78 -16.63 19.81 7.55
CA TYR A 78 -15.31 19.86 8.19
C TYR A 78 -14.70 18.46 8.23
N VAL A 79 -13.45 18.33 7.78
CA VAL A 79 -12.66 17.09 7.94
C VAL A 79 -11.44 17.39 8.80
N PRO A 80 -11.28 16.78 9.99
CA PRO A 80 -10.16 17.04 10.86
C PRO A 80 -8.83 16.54 10.28
N ALA A 81 -7.73 17.01 10.86
CA ALA A 81 -6.42 16.42 10.64
C ALA A 81 -6.43 14.95 11.05
N ARG A 82 -5.75 14.10 10.27
CA ARG A 82 -5.64 12.66 10.54
C ARG A 82 -4.41 12.06 9.89
N ARG A 83 -4.04 10.86 10.31
CA ARG A 83 -3.03 10.03 9.64
C ARG A 83 -3.60 9.44 8.35
N LYS A 84 -2.76 9.32 7.31
CA LYS A 84 -3.04 8.59 6.07
C LYS A 84 -1.82 7.81 5.64
N THR A 85 -2.06 6.65 5.04
CA THR A 85 -1.03 5.85 4.38
C THR A 85 -0.82 6.34 2.94
N HIS A 86 0.41 6.23 2.47
CA HIS A 86 0.80 6.54 1.10
C HIS A 86 1.86 5.54 0.64
N PHE A 87 1.73 5.00 -0.57
CA PHE A 87 2.77 4.19 -1.19
C PHE A 87 3.46 4.99 -2.30
N LYS A 88 4.79 5.07 -2.23
CA LYS A 88 5.64 5.64 -3.28
C LYS A 88 6.33 4.49 -4.00
N ALA A 89 5.99 4.28 -5.28
CA ALA A 89 6.69 3.33 -6.13
C ALA A 89 8.19 3.64 -6.21
N GLY A 90 9.02 2.60 -6.11
CA GLY A 90 10.47 2.66 -6.30
C GLY A 90 10.84 2.95 -7.75
N LYS A 91 12.14 3.21 -7.99
CA LYS A 91 12.67 3.55 -9.32
C LYS A 91 12.35 2.46 -10.35
N LEU A 92 12.65 1.20 -10.05
CA LEU A 92 12.43 0.09 -10.97
C LEU A 92 10.97 -0.01 -11.44
N LEU A 93 10.02 0.07 -10.51
CA LEU A 93 8.60 0.04 -10.84
C LEU A 93 8.17 1.26 -11.67
N LYS A 94 8.64 2.46 -11.32
CA LYS A 94 8.32 3.69 -12.07
C LYS A 94 8.82 3.66 -13.50
N GLU A 95 10.03 3.20 -13.74
CA GLU A 95 10.61 3.18 -15.09
C GLU A 95 9.87 2.19 -16.00
N VAL A 96 9.49 1.01 -15.48
CA VAL A 96 8.66 0.06 -16.24
C VAL A 96 7.29 0.67 -16.59
N LEU A 97 6.65 1.36 -15.65
CA LEU A 97 5.29 1.92 -15.85
C LEU A 97 5.25 3.19 -16.70
N LYS A 98 6.38 3.86 -16.94
CA LYS A 98 6.47 5.05 -17.81
C LYS A 98 6.53 4.69 -19.29
N GLN A 99 6.75 3.42 -19.63
CA GLN A 99 6.82 2.99 -21.03
C GLN A 99 5.47 3.28 -21.71
N PRO A 100 5.48 3.85 -22.94
CA PRO A 100 4.25 4.10 -23.70
C PRO A 100 3.44 2.81 -23.88
N LEU A 101 2.12 2.96 -23.87
CA LEU A 101 1.23 1.89 -24.32
C LEU A 101 1.30 1.87 -25.85
N GLU A 102 1.73 0.75 -26.43
CA GLU A 102 1.51 0.44 -27.84
C GLU A 102 0.02 0.17 -28.12
#